data_AF-A0A3B9IWG9-F1
#
_entry.id   AF-A0A3B9IWG9-F1
#
_cell.length_a   1.000
_cell.length_b   1.000
_cell.length_c   1.000
_cell.angle_alpha   90.00
_cell.angle_beta   90.00
_cell.angle_gamma   90.00
#
_symmetry.space_group_name_H-M   'P 1'
#
loop_
_entity.id
_entity.type
_entity.pdbx_description
1 polymer ?
#
loop_
_entity_poly.entity_id
_entity_poly.type
_entity_poly.pdbx_seq_one_letter_code
_entity_poly.pdbx_strand_id
1 'polypeptide(L)' 'MNKMNSINETAKLCKENNIGISRSHLLQLAKNGDIPCIKVGQKTLINWDKLMQYLDTNTLSPDEPKSGIRKILA' A
#
# COMPACT_ATOMS: atom_id res chain seq x y z
N MET A 1 -0.03 -2.82 -20.53
CA MET A 1 -0.48 -2.22 -19.26
C MET A 1 0.21 -0.89 -19.08
N ASN A 2 -0.50 0.18 -18.69
CA ASN A 2 0.16 1.44 -18.35
C ASN A 2 1.01 1.23 -17.10
N LYS A 3 2.28 1.63 -17.14
CA LYS A 3 3.21 1.48 -16.01
C LYS A 3 2.81 2.32 -14.80
N MET A 4 2.02 3.38 -15.02
CA MET A 4 1.57 4.33 -14.00
C MET A 4 0.05 4.39 -14.02
N ASN A 5 -0.59 4.04 -12.91
CA ASN A 5 -2.04 4.06 -12.76
C ASN A 5 -2.45 5.04 -11.68
N SER A 6 -3.63 5.63 -11.78
CA SER A 6 -4.14 6.43 -10.66
C SER A 6 -4.36 5.55 -9.43
N ILE A 7 -4.36 6.15 -8.24
CA ILE A 7 -4.61 5.41 -7.01
C ILE A 7 -5.97 4.70 -6.99
N ASN A 8 -6.97 5.25 -7.67
CA ASN A 8 -8.31 4.66 -7.78
C ASN A 8 -8.29 3.43 -8.70
N GLU A 9 -7.62 3.53 -9.85
CA GLU A 9 -7.43 2.39 -10.76
C GLU A 9 -6.58 1.30 -10.11
N THR A 10 -5.53 1.69 -9.40
CA THR A 10 -4.66 0.76 -8.66
C THR A 10 -5.45 -0.01 -7.61
N ALA A 11 -6.32 0.67 -6.85
CA ALA A 11 -7.19 0.01 -5.88
C ALA A 11 -8.20 -0.94 -6.56
N LYS A 12 -8.72 -0.58 -7.74
CA LYS A 12 -9.59 -1.45 -8.55
C LYS A 12 -8.83 -2.69 -9.03
N LEU A 13 -7.62 -2.50 -9.56
CA LEU A 13 -6.74 -3.59 -9.98
C LEU A 13 -6.38 -4.52 -8.82
N CYS A 14 -6.06 -3.98 -7.64
CA CYS A 14 -5.82 -4.79 -6.45
C CYS A 14 -7.05 -5.65 -6.13
N LYS A 15 -8.26 -5.09 -6.19
CA LYS A 15 -9.50 -5.84 -5.97
C LYS A 15 -9.72 -6.93 -7.02
N GLU A 16 -9.47 -6.64 -8.30
CA GLU A 16 -9.58 -7.60 -9.41
C GLU A 16 -8.56 -8.74 -9.29
N ASN A 17 -7.35 -8.44 -8.82
CA ASN A 17 -6.28 -9.42 -8.61
C ASN A 17 -6.37 -10.11 -7.22
N ASN A 18 -7.46 -9.92 -6.46
CA ASN A 18 -7.65 -10.45 -5.10
C ASN A 18 -6.52 -10.07 -4.11
N ILE A 19 -5.90 -8.92 -4.33
CA ILE A 19 -4.91 -8.33 -3.42
C ILE A 19 -5.69 -7.56 -2.35
N GLY A 20 -5.60 -8.01 -1.10
CA GLY A 20 -6.32 -7.48 0.07
C GLY A 20 -5.88 -6.10 0.55
N ILE A 21 -5.66 -5.14 -0.36
CA ILE A 21 -5.15 -3.81 -0.06
C ILE A 21 -6.21 -2.75 -0.30
N SER A 22 -6.40 -1.90 0.71
CA SER A 22 -7.31 -0.76 0.62
C SER A 22 -6.66 0.45 -0.04
N ARG A 23 -7.49 1.31 -0.63
CA ARG A 23 -7.06 2.61 -1.18
C ARG A 23 -6.32 3.48 -0.15
N SER A 24 -6.79 3.46 1.09
CA SER A 24 -6.19 4.22 2.21
C SER A 24 -4.78 3.72 2.50
N HIS A 25 -4.58 2.41 2.46
CA HIS A 25 -3.26 1.80 2.64
C HIS A 25 -2.32 2.17 1.48
N LEU A 26 -2.79 2.13 0.22
CA LEU A 26 -2.00 2.62 -0.93
C LEU A 26 -1.60 4.10 -0.79
N LEU A 27 -2.49 4.94 -0.24
CA LEU A 27 -2.20 6.34 0.05
C LEU A 27 -1.11 6.48 1.11
N GLN A 28 -1.15 5.66 2.15
CA GLN A 28 -0.13 5.67 3.21
C GLN A 28 1.23 5.26 2.66
N LEU A 29 1.31 4.15 1.92
CA LEU A 29 2.54 3.70 1.27
C LEU A 29 3.13 4.78 0.35
N ALA A 30 2.27 5.42 -0.45
CA ALA A 30 2.70 6.52 -1.33
C ALA A 30 3.19 7.75 -0.55
N LYS A 31 2.55 8.09 0.57
CA LYS A 31 2.95 9.22 1.44
C LYS A 31 4.25 8.94 2.21
N ASN A 32 4.45 7.71 2.64
CA ASN A 32 5.64 7.27 3.36
C ASN A 32 6.86 7.13 2.43
N GLY A 33 6.62 7.02 1.12
CA GLY A 33 7.68 6.79 0.13
C GLY A 33 8.04 5.32 -0.05
N ASP A 34 7.26 4.41 0.54
CA ASP A 34 7.47 2.96 0.47
C ASP A 34 7.27 2.43 -0.96
N ILE A 35 6.41 3.09 -1.74
CA ILE A 35 6.14 2.76 -3.14
C ILE A 35 6.43 3.97 -4.06
N PRO A 36 7.02 3.75 -5.25
CA PRO A 36 7.22 4.81 -6.22
C PRO A 36 5.89 5.39 -6.69
N CYS A 37 5.70 6.68 -6.45
CA CYS A 37 4.54 7.42 -6.90
C CYS A 37 4.93 8.80 -7.45
N ILE A 38 4.11 9.33 -8.36
CA ILE A 38 4.23 10.68 -8.90
C ILE A 38 2.93 11.42 -8.63
N LYS A 39 3.03 12.64 -8.10
CA LYS A 39 1.89 13.52 -7.93
C LYS A 39 1.74 14.42 -9.14
N VAL A 40 0.61 14.35 -9.82
CA VAL A 40 0.26 15.22 -10.96
C VAL A 40 -0.98 16.03 -10.57
N GLY A 41 -0.76 17.28 -10.18
CA GLY A 41 -1.80 18.13 -9.58
C GLY A 41 -2.33 17.52 -8.28
N GLN A 42 -3.63 17.23 -8.24
CA GLN A 42 -4.28 16.57 -7.10
C GLN A 42 -4.26 15.03 -7.19
N LYS A 43 -3.84 14.47 -8.32
CA LYS A 43 -3.86 13.01 -8.54
C LYS A 43 -2.51 12.42 -8.14
N THR A 44 -2.58 11.24 -7.52
CA THR A 44 -1.40 10.40 -7.24
C THR A 44 -1.39 9.24 -8.23
N LEU A 45 -0.30 9.12 -8.98
CA LEU A 45 -0.04 8.04 -9.91
C LEU A 45 0.94 7.06 -9.26
N ILE A 46 0.59 5.79 -9.23
CA ILE A 46 1.36 4.71 -8.62
C ILE A 46 1.96 3.86 -9.74
N ASN A 47 3.23 3.51 -9.58
CA ASN A 47 3.86 2.52 -10.45
C ASN A 47 3.39 1.10 -10.07
N TRP A 48 2.68 0.43 -10.97
CA TRP A 48 2.08 -0.88 -10.69
C TRP A 48 3.15 -1.97 -10.48
N ASP A 49 4.14 -2.04 -11.36
CA ASP A 49 5.18 -3.08 -11.30
C ASP A 49 5.98 -2.99 -10.00
N LYS A 50 6.29 -1.75 -9.58
CA LYS A 50 7.00 -1.49 -8.33
C LYS A 50 6.15 -1.76 -7.09
N LEU A 51 4.85 -1.49 -7.16
CA LEU A 51 3.91 -1.87 -6.10
C LEU A 51 3.89 -3.40 -5.94
N MET A 52 3.78 -4.17 -7.04
CA MET A 52 3.79 -5.64 -6.95
C MET A 52 5.12 -6.15 -6.38
N GLN A 53 6.26 -5.63 -6.85
CA GLN A 53 7.57 -5.95 -6.28
C GLN A 53 7.63 -5.68 -4.76
N TYR A 54 7.07 -4.56 -4.31
CA TYR A 54 7.01 -4.23 -2.89
C TYR A 54 6.17 -5.24 -2.09
N LEU A 55 5.03 -5.66 -2.63
CA LEU A 55 4.16 -6.63 -1.97
C LEU A 55 4.76 -8.04 -1.93
N ASP A 56 5.39 -8.47 -3.02
CA ASP A 56 6.06 -9.77 -3.06
C ASP A 56 7.24 -9.84 -2.09
N THR A 57 7.93 -8.72 -1.86
CA THR A 57 9.10 -8.67 -0.96
C THR A 57 8.70 -8.53 0.51
N ASN A 58 7.64 -7.76 0.82
CA ASN A 58 7.23 -7.47 2.20
C ASN A 58 6.18 -8.43 2.78
N THR A 59 5.68 -9.40 2.01
CA THR A 59 4.75 -10.44 2.51
C THR A 59 5.43 -11.48 3.42
N LEU A 60 6.75 -11.41 3.63
CA LEU A 60 7.54 -12.38 4.39
C LEU A 60 7.78 -12.06 5.87
N SER A 61 7.23 -10.97 6.41
CA SER A 61 7.36 -10.67 7.85
C SER A 61 5.98 -10.59 8.51
N PRO A 62 5.57 -11.61 9.28
CA PRO A 62 4.48 -11.42 10.23
C PRO A 62 4.97 -10.42 11.28
N ASP A 63 4.37 -9.23 11.33
CA ASP A 63 4.48 -8.36 12.49
C ASP A 63 4.05 -9.18 13.72
N GLU A 64 4.96 -9.39 14.67
CA GLU A 64 4.60 -9.90 15.98
C GLU A 64 3.46 -9.05 16.54
N PRO A 65 2.42 -9.66 17.12
CA PRO A 65 1.32 -8.92 17.71
C PRO A 65 1.88 -8.05 18.84
N LYS A 66 2.06 -6.75 18.59
CA LYS A 66 2.34 -5.76 19.63
C LYS A 66 1.11 -5.69 20.52
N SER A 67 1.12 -6.52 21.57
CA SER A 67 0.12 -6.57 22.62
C SER A 67 0.02 -5.20 23.28
N GLY A 68 -0.92 -4.39 22.80
CA GLY A 68 -1.21 -3.04 23.28
C GLY A 68 -2.05 -3.05 24.56
N ILE A 69 -1.88 -4.03 25.44
CA ILE A 69 -2.52 -3.99 26.76
C ILE A 69 -1.62 -3.16 27.67
N ARG A 70 -1.99 -1.88 27.87
CA ARG A 70 -1.42 -1.08 28.95
C ARG A 70 -1.82 -1.73 30.27
N LYS A 71 -0.84 -2.28 31.00
CA LYS A 71 -1.04 -2.68 32.41
C LYS A 71 -1.41 -1.43 33.21
N ILE A 72 -2.63 -1.38 33.72
CA ILE A 72 -3.00 -0.48 34.81
C ILE A 72 -2.38 -1.07 36.09
N LEU A 73 -1.39 -0.37 36.65
CA LEU A 73 -0.92 -0.61 38.01
C LEU A 73 -2.01 -0.11 38.97
N ALA A 74 -2.62 -1.03 39.70
CA ALA A 74 -3.46 -0.74 40.85
C ALA A 74 -2.61 -0.79 42.12
#